data_AF-A0A960CHV7-F1
#
_entry.id   AF-A0A960CHV7-F1
#
_cell.length_a   1.000
_cell.length_b   1.000
_cell.length_c   1.000
_cell.angle_alpha   90.00
_cell.angle_beta   90.00
_cell.angle_gamma   90.00
#
_symmetry.space_group_name_H-M   'P 1'
#
loop_
_entity.id
_entity.type
_entity.pdbx_description
1 polymer ?
#
loop_
_entity_poly.entity_id
_entity_poly.type
_entity_poly.pdbx_seq_one_letter_code
_entity_poly.pdbx_strand_id
1 'polypeptide(L)'
;MRSDDDSWDITTSVGSTALFVAAARALEAAKPDPLAVDPYAEVFCRTAGGPWADLLDGPAPDHPLRSDEFGTHFVTYQGARTRYFDDYFRRAAAAGVRQIVLLAAGLDSRAYRLDWAPGTVVFELDQPRVLE
;
A
#
# COMPACT_ATOMS: atom_id res chain seq x y z
N MET A 1 -1.34 -16.92 -18.72
CA MET A 1 -2.56 -16.20 -19.14
C MET A 1 -3.54 -16.32 -17.98
N ARG A 2 -4.15 -15.23 -17.52
CA ARG A 2 -5.11 -15.26 -16.40
C ARG A 2 -6.52 -15.54 -16.94
N SER A 3 -7.37 -16.15 -16.13
CA SER A 3 -8.79 -16.39 -16.43
C SER A 3 -9.71 -15.67 -15.45
N ASP A 4 -10.98 -15.46 -15.83
CA ASP A 4 -11.99 -14.77 -15.02
C ASP A 4 -12.24 -15.44 -13.65
N ASP A 5 -11.95 -16.75 -13.54
CA ASP A 5 -12.11 -17.53 -12.31
C ASP A 5 -10.85 -17.53 -11.41
N ASP A 6 -9.81 -16.78 -11.76
CA ASP A 6 -8.60 -16.69 -10.94
C ASP A 6 -8.89 -15.93 -9.63
N SER A 7 -8.76 -16.62 -8.50
CA SER A 7 -8.90 -16.03 -7.16
C SER A 7 -7.59 -16.12 -6.36
N TRP A 8 -7.37 -15.15 -5.47
CA TRP A 8 -6.24 -15.16 -4.55
C TRP A 8 -6.62 -14.49 -3.23
N ASP A 9 -5.86 -14.81 -2.19
CA ASP A 9 -5.89 -14.08 -0.92
C ASP A 9 -4.67 -13.14 -0.81
N ILE A 10 -4.61 -12.35 0.26
CA ILE A 10 -3.51 -11.40 0.49
C ILE A 10 -2.12 -12.07 0.60
N THR A 11 -2.05 -13.36 0.90
CA THR A 11 -0.79 -14.08 1.06
C THR A 11 -0.32 -14.81 -0.20
N THR A 12 -1.15 -14.85 -1.25
CA THR A 12 -0.90 -15.62 -2.47
C THR A 12 -1.00 -14.76 -3.74
N SER A 13 -0.28 -15.11 -4.81
CA SER A 13 -0.38 -14.46 -6.14
C SER A 13 -0.28 -12.92 -6.09
N VAL A 14 -1.28 -12.17 -6.56
CA VAL A 14 -1.31 -10.70 -6.51
C VAL A 14 -1.37 -10.17 -5.08
N GLY A 15 -1.93 -10.91 -4.12
CA GLY A 15 -1.86 -10.56 -2.71
C GLY A 15 -0.41 -10.45 -2.22
N SER A 16 0.46 -11.37 -2.67
CA SER A 16 1.90 -11.28 -2.38
C SER A 16 2.52 -9.99 -2.94
N THR A 17 2.05 -9.49 -4.08
CA THR A 17 2.47 -8.20 -4.64
C THR A 17 1.92 -7.02 -3.81
N ALA A 18 0.69 -7.12 -3.32
CA ALA A 18 0.08 -6.11 -2.46
C ALA A 18 0.85 -5.94 -1.15
N LEU A 19 1.22 -7.06 -0.49
CA LEU A 19 2.09 -7.05 0.69
C LEU A 19 3.48 -6.52 0.38
N PHE A 20 4.08 -6.86 -0.75
CA PHE A 20 5.39 -6.34 -1.16
C PHE A 20 5.38 -4.81 -1.31
N VAL A 21 4.32 -4.26 -1.91
CA VAL A 21 4.13 -2.81 -2.03
C VAL A 21 3.84 -2.17 -0.68
N ALA A 22 3.00 -2.78 0.16
CA ALA A 22 2.71 -2.26 1.51
C ALA A 22 3.98 -2.23 2.37
N ALA A 23 4.79 -3.29 2.35
CA ALA A 23 6.08 -3.35 3.02
C ALA A 23 7.02 -2.23 2.55
N ALA A 24 7.07 -1.96 1.24
CA ALA A 24 7.86 -0.86 0.72
C ALA A 24 7.36 0.51 1.21
N ARG A 25 6.04 0.71 1.37
CA ARG A 25 5.50 1.94 1.99
C ARG A 25 5.82 2.05 3.48
N ALA A 26 5.81 0.93 4.21
CA ALA A 26 6.22 0.90 5.63
C ALA A 26 7.70 1.27 5.78
N LEU A 27 8.57 0.71 4.93
CA LEU A 27 10.00 1.05 4.91
C LEU A 27 10.25 2.51 4.50
N GLU A 28 9.48 3.05 3.55
CA GLU A 28 9.53 4.47 3.20
C GLU A 28 9.16 5.35 4.40
N ALA A 29 8.05 5.04 5.08
CA ALA A 29 7.56 5.81 6.22
C ALA A 29 8.55 5.84 7.41
N ALA A 30 9.44 4.84 7.50
CA ALA A 30 10.49 4.77 8.53
C ALA A 30 11.76 5.57 8.17
N LYS A 31 11.86 6.15 6.98
CA LYS A 31 13.02 7.00 6.63
C LYS A 31 13.04 8.29 7.47
N PRO A 32 14.22 8.91 7.68
CA PRO A 32 14.33 10.19 8.39
C PRO A 32 13.55 11.34 7.73
N ASP A 33 13.46 11.32 6.39
CA ASP A 33 12.71 12.30 5.58
C ASP A 33 11.85 11.53 4.55
N PRO A 34 10.69 11.00 4.97
CA PRO A 34 9.86 10.17 4.11
C PRO A 34 9.07 11.02 3.11
N LEU A 35 8.97 10.56 1.86
CA LEU A 35 8.16 11.22 0.83
C LEU A 35 6.65 11.11 1.12
N ALA A 36 6.23 10.03 1.75
CA ALA A 36 4.86 9.78 2.16
C ALA A 36 4.84 8.88 3.41
N VAL A 37 3.84 9.07 4.26
CA VAL A 37 3.60 8.25 5.45
C VAL A 37 2.27 7.53 5.32
N ASP A 38 2.33 6.20 5.36
CA ASP A 38 1.19 5.31 5.47
C ASP A 38 1.30 4.55 6.80
N PRO A 39 0.61 5.00 7.87
CA PRO A 39 0.75 4.40 9.19
C PRO A 39 0.16 2.98 9.27
N TYR A 40 -0.68 2.60 8.31
CA TYR A 40 -1.33 1.28 8.29
C TYR A 40 -0.52 0.24 7.51
N ALA A 41 0.43 0.67 6.67
CA ALA A 41 1.28 -0.22 5.89
C ALA A 41 2.01 -1.25 6.79
N GLU A 42 2.56 -0.80 7.91
CA GLU A 42 3.23 -1.71 8.85
C GLU A 42 2.27 -2.68 9.53
N VAL A 43 1.03 -2.26 9.79
CA VAL A 43 0.01 -3.10 10.44
C VAL A 43 -0.31 -4.29 9.55
N PHE A 44 -0.47 -4.07 8.25
CA PHE A 44 -0.69 -5.17 7.30
C PHE A 44 0.46 -6.17 7.27
N CYS A 45 1.71 -5.69 7.20
CA CYS A 45 2.89 -6.55 7.16
C CYS A 45 3.07 -7.36 8.46
N ARG A 46 2.89 -6.72 9.61
CA ARG A 46 2.96 -7.38 10.92
C ARG A 46 1.86 -8.41 11.11
N THR A 47 0.64 -8.10 10.66
CA THR A 47 -0.51 -9.02 10.73
C THR A 47 -0.35 -10.21 9.79
N ALA A 48 0.22 -10.00 8.59
CA ALA A 48 0.55 -11.10 7.67
C ALA A 48 1.61 -12.04 8.27
N GLY A 49 2.47 -11.54 9.15
CA GLY A 49 3.44 -12.33 9.89
C GLY A 49 4.58 -12.88 9.02
N GLY A 50 5.37 -13.78 9.62
CA GLY A 50 6.48 -14.45 8.95
C GLY A 50 7.47 -13.45 8.32
N PRO A 51 7.92 -13.69 7.07
CA PRO A 51 8.91 -12.83 6.41
C PRO A 51 8.52 -11.35 6.33
N TRP A 52 7.22 -11.02 6.36
CA TRP A 52 6.74 -9.64 6.28
C TRP A 52 6.86 -8.90 7.61
N ALA A 53 6.63 -9.58 8.73
CA ALA A 53 6.88 -9.03 10.06
C ALA A 53 8.39 -8.92 10.31
N ASP A 54 9.15 -9.99 9.99
CA ASP A 54 10.61 -10.03 10.14
C ASP A 54 11.30 -8.91 9.36
N LEU A 55 10.79 -8.58 8.16
CA LEU A 55 11.28 -7.46 7.35
C LEU A 55 11.23 -6.12 8.09
N LEU A 56 10.23 -5.89 8.93
CA LEU A 56 10.04 -4.63 9.65
C LEU A 56 10.69 -4.65 11.04
N ASP A 57 10.66 -5.80 11.72
CA ASP A 57 11.09 -5.94 13.12
C ASP A 57 12.56 -6.32 13.31
N GLY A 58 13.17 -6.95 12.30
CA GLY A 58 14.47 -7.57 12.43
C GLY A 58 15.38 -7.34 11.23
N PRO A 59 16.59 -7.89 11.30
CA PRO A 59 17.47 -7.95 10.14
C PRO A 59 16.92 -9.00 9.16
N ALA A 60 16.32 -8.52 8.06
CA ALA A 60 15.97 -9.34 6.89
C ALA A 60 16.91 -9.03 5.70
N PRO A 61 18.24 -9.24 5.83
CA PRO A 61 19.23 -8.76 4.87
C PRO A 61 19.04 -9.35 3.47
N ASP A 62 18.53 -10.58 3.39
CA ASP A 62 18.29 -11.28 2.11
C ASP A 62 16.96 -10.89 1.45
N HIS A 63 16.12 -10.09 2.12
CA HIS A 63 14.84 -9.68 1.53
C HIS A 63 15.09 -8.69 0.38
N PRO A 64 14.45 -8.85 -0.80
CA PRO A 64 14.70 -7.98 -1.96
C PRO A 64 14.53 -6.47 -1.69
N LEU A 65 13.59 -6.10 -0.80
CA LEU A 65 13.40 -4.70 -0.39
C LEU A 65 14.53 -4.11 0.47
N ARG A 66 15.47 -4.93 0.97
CA ARG A 66 16.68 -4.49 1.69
C ARG A 66 17.91 -4.39 0.80
N SER A 67 17.83 -4.80 -0.47
CA SER A 67 18.98 -4.69 -1.38
C SER A 67 19.19 -3.26 -1.88
N ASP A 68 20.45 -2.87 -2.08
CA ASP A 68 20.79 -1.56 -2.63
C ASP A 68 20.46 -1.46 -4.14
N GLU A 69 20.63 -2.55 -4.88
CA GLU A 69 20.41 -2.58 -6.34
C GLU A 69 18.92 -2.45 -6.72
N PHE A 70 18.02 -2.97 -5.90
CA PHE A 70 16.58 -2.97 -6.18
C PHE A 70 15.77 -2.31 -5.07
N GLY A 71 15.92 -2.76 -3.82
CA GLY A 71 15.10 -2.35 -2.69
C GLY A 71 15.09 -0.84 -2.46
N THR A 72 16.27 -0.21 -2.41
CA THR A 72 16.41 1.24 -2.22
C THR A 72 15.65 2.04 -3.28
N HIS A 73 15.77 1.66 -4.55
CA HIS A 73 15.06 2.33 -5.65
C HIS A 73 13.56 2.05 -5.62
N PHE A 74 13.16 0.80 -5.34
CA PHE A 74 11.76 0.42 -5.29
C PHE A 74 11.02 1.10 -4.12
N VAL A 75 11.60 1.13 -2.92
CA VAL A 75 11.02 1.82 -1.75
C VAL A 75 10.84 3.31 -2.05
N THR A 76 11.85 3.95 -2.63
CA THR A 76 11.78 5.37 -3.00
C THR A 76 10.71 5.63 -4.07
N TYR A 77 10.61 4.74 -5.07
CA TYR A 77 9.53 4.78 -6.06
C TYR A 77 8.15 4.65 -5.41
N GLN A 78 7.99 3.74 -4.44
CA GLN A 78 6.73 3.58 -3.73
C GLN A 78 6.37 4.80 -2.88
N GLY A 79 7.36 5.47 -2.27
CA GLY A 79 7.15 6.74 -1.59
C GLY A 79 6.67 7.83 -2.55
N ALA A 80 7.38 8.04 -3.66
CA ALA A 80 7.00 9.02 -4.68
C ALA A 80 5.62 8.74 -5.29
N ARG A 81 5.34 7.47 -5.62
CA ARG A 81 4.03 7.02 -6.13
C ARG A 81 2.91 7.30 -5.14
N THR A 82 3.14 7.00 -3.86
CA THR A 82 2.17 7.25 -2.79
C THR A 82 1.87 8.74 -2.66
N ARG A 83 2.92 9.57 -2.57
CA ARG A 83 2.79 11.03 -2.49
C ARG A 83 2.01 11.59 -3.68
N TYR A 84 2.34 11.16 -4.90
CA TYR A 84 1.68 11.65 -6.12
C TYR A 84 0.18 11.44 -6.08
N PHE A 85 -0.27 10.22 -5.76
CA PHE A 85 -1.70 9.89 -5.71
C PHE A 85 -2.39 10.54 -4.51
N ASP A 86 -1.73 10.70 -3.37
CA ASP A 86 -2.29 11.43 -2.25
C ASP A 86 -2.53 12.90 -2.60
N ASP A 87 -1.56 13.55 -3.22
CA ASP A 87 -1.68 14.93 -3.67
C ASP A 87 -2.76 15.08 -4.75
N TYR A 88 -2.89 14.09 -5.64
CA TYR A 88 -4.00 14.03 -6.59
C TYR A 88 -5.37 14.01 -5.87
N PHE A 89 -5.55 13.12 -4.90
CA PHE A 89 -6.81 13.00 -4.18
C PHE A 89 -7.11 14.22 -3.32
N ARG A 90 -6.11 14.82 -2.66
CA ARG A 90 -6.29 16.09 -1.94
C ARG A 90 -6.77 17.20 -2.87
N ARG A 91 -6.19 17.33 -4.07
CA ARG A 91 -6.64 18.32 -5.07
C ARG A 91 -8.06 18.04 -5.54
N ALA A 92 -8.41 16.77 -5.82
CA ALA A 92 -9.76 16.39 -6.22
C ALA A 92 -10.81 16.71 -5.13
N ALA A 93 -10.50 16.37 -3.87
CA ALA A 93 -11.37 16.66 -2.73
C ALA A 93 -11.55 18.18 -2.52
N ALA A 94 -10.47 18.95 -2.63
CA ALA A 94 -10.49 20.42 -2.55
C ALA A 94 -11.32 21.05 -3.69
N ALA A 95 -11.34 20.42 -4.87
CA ALA A 95 -12.17 20.82 -6.00
C ALA A 95 -13.66 20.43 -5.88
N GLY A 96 -14.07 19.83 -4.76
CA GLY A 96 -15.47 19.49 -4.50
C GLY A 96 -15.88 18.07 -4.88
N VAL A 97 -14.95 17.21 -5.32
CA VAL A 97 -15.26 15.80 -5.56
C VAL A 97 -15.61 15.10 -4.24
N ARG A 98 -16.70 14.33 -4.24
CA ARG A 98 -17.21 13.59 -3.06
C ARG A 98 -17.41 12.10 -3.30
N GLN A 99 -17.11 11.60 -4.49
CA GLN A 99 -17.15 10.17 -4.80
C GLN A 99 -15.79 9.75 -5.35
N ILE A 100 -15.13 8.86 -4.63
CA ILE A 100 -13.79 8.37 -4.93
C ILE A 100 -13.90 6.88 -5.21
N VAL A 101 -13.20 6.38 -6.23
CA VAL A 101 -13.17 4.96 -6.56
C VAL A 101 -11.71 4.52 -6.64
N LEU A 102 -11.32 3.59 -5.78
CA LEU A 102 -10.02 2.94 -5.77
C LEU A 102 -10.16 1.57 -6.46
N LEU A 103 -9.61 1.46 -7.66
CA LEU A 103 -9.61 0.21 -8.45
C LEU A 103 -8.41 -0.64 -8.09
N ALA A 104 -8.64 -1.94 -7.86
CA ALA A 104 -7.64 -2.85 -7.31
C ALA A 104 -7.02 -2.27 -6.03
N ALA A 105 -7.90 -1.95 -5.07
CA ALA A 105 -7.56 -1.23 -3.85
C ALA A 105 -6.45 -1.94 -3.05
N GLY A 106 -6.43 -3.27 -3.04
CA GLY A 106 -5.40 -4.04 -2.35
C GLY A 106 -5.27 -3.64 -0.90
N LEU A 107 -4.04 -3.25 -0.53
CA LEU A 107 -3.71 -2.72 0.78
C LEU A 107 -3.61 -1.19 0.81
N ASP A 108 -4.33 -0.49 -0.07
CA ASP A 108 -4.40 0.97 -0.03
C ASP A 108 -5.17 1.43 1.22
N SER A 109 -4.55 2.28 2.02
CA SER A 109 -5.12 2.78 3.27
C SER A 109 -5.69 4.20 3.15
N ARG A 110 -5.81 4.76 1.93
CA ARG A 110 -6.27 6.15 1.72
C ARG A 110 -7.64 6.46 2.30
N ALA A 111 -8.57 5.51 2.28
CA ALA A 111 -9.88 5.68 2.93
C ALA A 111 -9.74 5.94 4.45
N TYR A 112 -8.65 5.44 5.06
CA TYR A 112 -8.41 5.49 6.50
C TYR A 112 -7.43 6.59 6.93
N ARG A 113 -6.53 7.05 6.05
CA ARG A 113 -5.45 8.01 6.43
C ARG A 113 -5.52 9.38 5.76
N LEU A 114 -6.31 9.56 4.69
CA LEU A 114 -6.50 10.87 4.10
C LEU A 114 -7.72 11.56 4.71
N ASP A 115 -7.63 12.87 4.88
CA ASP A 115 -8.76 13.68 5.35
C ASP A 115 -9.78 13.86 4.23
N TRP A 116 -10.95 13.31 4.44
CA TRP A 116 -12.08 13.44 3.53
C TRP A 116 -13.14 14.38 4.11
N ALA A 117 -13.66 15.29 3.29
CA ALA A 117 -14.76 16.16 3.70
C ALA A 117 -16.01 15.33 4.06
N PRO A 118 -16.83 15.76 5.02
CA PRO A 118 -18.09 15.09 5.36
C PRO A 118 -18.96 14.82 4.13
N GLY A 119 -19.54 13.62 4.05
CA GLY A 119 -20.34 13.18 2.91
C GLY A 119 -19.53 12.67 1.72
N THR A 120 -18.20 12.65 1.79
CA THR A 120 -17.37 11.92 0.82
C THR A 120 -17.59 10.41 0.97
N VAL A 121 -17.80 9.72 -0.14
CA VAL A 121 -17.87 8.26 -0.21
C VAL A 121 -16.65 7.74 -0.98
N VAL A 122 -15.91 6.83 -0.36
CA VAL A 122 -14.78 6.13 -1.00
C VAL A 122 -15.22 4.69 -1.26
N PHE A 123 -15.23 4.30 -2.52
CA PHE A 123 -15.48 2.94 -2.97
C PHE A 123 -14.15 2.23 -3.22
N GLU A 124 -13.97 1.07 -2.61
CA GLU A 124 -12.84 0.18 -2.86
C GLU A 124 -13.35 -1.02 -3.68
N LEU A 125 -12.73 -1.24 -4.84
CA LEU A 125 -13.06 -2.35 -5.73
C LEU A 125 -11.84 -3.26 -5.83
N ASP A 126 -11.99 -4.49 -5.34
CA ASP A 126 -11.00 -5.55 -5.47
C ASP A 126 -11.68 -6.93 -5.38
N GLN A 127 -10.90 -8.00 -5.41
CA GLN A 127 -11.39 -9.34 -5.14
C GLN A 127 -11.89 -9.47 -3.70
N PRO A 128 -12.97 -10.24 -3.45
CA PRO A 128 -13.55 -10.39 -2.11
C PRO A 128 -12.53 -10.76 -1.03
N ARG A 129 -11.66 -11.75 -1.30
CA ARG A 129 -10.62 -12.23 -0.36
C ARG A 129 -9.50 -11.23 -0.05
N VAL A 130 -9.45 -10.11 -0.78
CA VAL A 130 -8.52 -9.01 -0.49
C VAL A 130 -9.16 -7.96 0.41
N LEU A 131 -10.49 -7.81 0.34
CA LEU A 131 -11.25 -6.81 1.09
C LEU A 131 -11.79 -7.33 2.45
N GLU A 132 -11.97 -8.64 2.59
CA GLU A 132 -12.45 -9.33 3.82
C GLU A 132 -11.31 -9.69 4.78
#